data_AF-A0A4R5WFA8-F1
#
_entry.id   AF-A0A4R5WFA8-F1
#
_cell.length_a   1.000
_cell.length_b   1.000
_cell.length_c   1.000
_cell.angle_alpha   90.00
_cell.angle_beta   90.00
_cell.angle_gamma   90.00
#
_symmetry.space_group_name_H-M   'P 1'
#
loop_
_entity.id
_entity.type
_entity.pdbx_description
1 polymer ?
#
loop_
_entity_poly.entity_id
_entity_poly.type
_entity_poly.pdbx_seq_one_letter_code
_entity_poly.pdbx_strand_id
1 'polypeptide(L)' 'MTGRPIPEAYAAALDTLCPTCGAEAGEYCVVVDAERAPRIRRVPCVRRCPPRQPDPEPPAYAARSFSEPIHDPTDIEETH' A
#
# COMPACT_ATOMS: atom_id res chain seq x y z
N MET A 1 6.39 -10.23 7.56
CA MET A 1 5.10 -9.64 7.13
C MET A 1 4.98 -9.78 5.62
N THR A 2 4.43 -10.89 5.13
CA THR A 2 4.22 -11.10 3.69
C THR A 2 2.92 -10.41 3.30
N GLY A 3 3.03 -9.11 2.97
CA GLY A 3 1.92 -8.34 2.43
C GLY A 3 1.40 -9.03 1.18
N ARG A 4 0.20 -9.60 1.26
CA ARG A 4 -0.55 -10.00 0.06
C ARG A 4 -0.71 -8.73 -0.77
N PRO A 5 -0.47 -8.76 -2.10
CA PRO A 5 -0.74 -7.61 -2.94
C PRO A 5 -2.21 -7.23 -2.75
N ILE A 6 -2.45 -6.05 -2.16
CA ILE A 6 -3.79 -5.55 -1.92
C ILE A 6 -4.40 -5.33 -3.32
N PRO A 7 -5.45 -6.06 -3.71
CA PRO A 7 -6.01 -5.99 -5.07
C PRO A 7 -6.33 -4.56 -5.52
N GLU A 8 -6.71 -3.71 -4.57
CA GLU A 8 -7.01 -2.28 -4.76
C GLU A 8 -5.81 -1.49 -5.30
N ALA A 9 -4.58 -1.83 -4.90
CA ALA A 9 -3.37 -1.16 -5.38
C ALA A 9 -3.11 -1.39 -6.89
N TYR A 10 -3.76 -2.42 -7.46
CA TYR A 10 -3.62 -2.82 -8.84
C TYR A 10 -4.93 -2.74 -9.63
N ALA A 11 -5.99 -2.14 -9.09
CA ALA A 11 -7.26 -2.00 -9.80
C ALA A 11 -7.08 -1.23 -11.12
N ALA A 12 -6.33 -0.13 -11.08
CA ALA A 12 -5.98 0.66 -12.27
C ALA A 12 -5.08 -0.09 -13.28
N ALA A 13 -4.47 -1.21 -12.87
CA ALA A 13 -3.63 -2.01 -13.76
C ALA A 13 -4.44 -2.78 -14.82
N LEU A 14 -5.76 -2.69 -14.82
CA LEU A 14 -6.63 -3.37 -15.77
C LEU A 14 -7.39 -2.41 -16.69
N ASP A 15 -7.27 -1.09 -16.55
CA ASP A 15 -8.11 -0.16 -17.31
C ASP A 15 -7.71 -0.03 -18.80
N THR A 16 -6.50 -0.44 -19.15
CA THR A 16 -5.92 -0.24 -20.49
C THR A 16 -5.17 -1.49 -20.97
N LEU A 17 -4.86 -1.56 -22.27
CA LEU A 17 -4.04 -2.65 -22.85
C LEU A 17 -2.62 -2.69 -22.24
N CYS A 18 -2.03 -3.88 -22.11
CA CYS A 18 -0.73 -4.06 -21.49
C CYS A 18 0.38 -3.77 -22.50
N PRO A 19 1.25 -2.76 -22.27
CA PRO A 19 2.37 -2.51 -23.17
C PRO A 19 3.46 -3.58 -23.11
N THR A 20 3.43 -4.47 -22.11
CA THR A 20 4.46 -5.51 -21.91
C THR A 20 4.08 -6.84 -22.57
N CYS A 21 2.84 -7.30 -22.38
CA CYS A 21 2.40 -8.62 -22.84
C CYS A 21 1.25 -8.56 -23.86
N GLY A 22 0.68 -7.38 -24.13
CA GLY A 22 -0.44 -7.21 -25.06
C GLY A 22 -1.82 -7.61 -24.52
N ALA A 23 -1.93 -8.00 -23.24
CA ALA A 23 -3.23 -8.31 -22.63
C ALA A 23 -4.21 -7.13 -22.78
N GLU A 24 -5.50 -7.43 -22.97
CA GLU A 24 -6.55 -6.42 -23.13
C GLU A 24 -6.88 -5.72 -21.80
N ALA A 25 -7.71 -4.67 -21.88
CA ALA A 25 -8.33 -4.07 -20.69
C ALA A 25 -9.23 -5.10 -19.99
N GLY A 26 -9.16 -5.16 -18.66
CA GLY A 26 -9.81 -6.16 -17.82
C GLY A 26 -9.00 -7.45 -17.65
N GLU A 27 -7.92 -7.65 -18.42
CA GLU A 27 -7.13 -8.87 -18.40
C GLU A 27 -5.76 -8.70 -17.74
N TYR A 28 -5.36 -9.76 -17.02
CA TYR A 28 -4.04 -9.90 -16.42
C TYR A 28 -3.06 -10.53 -17.40
N CYS A 29 -1.78 -10.18 -17.31
CA CYS A 29 -0.74 -10.92 -18.03
C CYS A 29 -0.64 -12.35 -17.48
N VAL A 30 -0.40 -13.29 -18.38
CA VAL A 30 -0.15 -14.69 -18.04
C VAL A 30 1.36 -14.95 -18.05
N VAL A 31 1.90 -15.37 -16.91
CA VAL A 31 3.30 -15.80 -16.80
C VAL A 31 3.31 -17.31 -16.56
N VAL A 32 4.06 -18.02 -17.41
CA VAL A 32 4.33 -19.45 -17.25
C VAL A 32 5.65 -19.58 -16.50
N ASP A 33 5.57 -20.03 -15.26
CA ASP A 33 6.74 -20.29 -14.44
C ASP A 33 7.27 -21.71 -14.74
N ALA A 34 8.42 -21.82 -15.38
CA ALA A 34 8.99 -23.10 -15.80
C ALA A 34 9.77 -23.80 -14.67
N GLU A 35 10.03 -23.11 -13.55
CA GLU A 35 10.84 -23.63 -12.45
C GLU A 35 9.99 -24.54 -11.53
N ARG A 36 10.41 -25.81 -11.44
CA ARG A 36 9.85 -26.90 -10.60
C ARG A 36 8.43 -27.39 -10.88
N ALA A 37 7.52 -26.57 -11.38
CA ALA A 37 6.21 -27.01 -11.88
C ALA A 37 5.58 -25.91 -12.74
N PRO A 38 5.12 -26.21 -13.98
CA PRO A 38 4.46 -25.22 -14.83
C PRO A 38 3.21 -24.68 -14.13
N ARG A 39 3.32 -23.46 -13.61
CA ARG A 39 2.21 -22.74 -12.98
C ARG A 39 1.89 -21.50 -13.78
N ILE A 40 0.64 -21.41 -14.19
CA ILE A 40 0.08 -20.24 -14.88
C ILE A 40 -0.28 -19.22 -13.80
N ARG A 41 0.43 -18.09 -13.76
CA ARG A 41 0.14 -16.99 -12.84
C ARG A 41 -0.46 -15.83 -13.61
N ARG A 42 -1.54 -15.25 -13.07
CA ARG A 42 -2.12 -13.99 -13.55
C ARG A 42 -1.46 -12.85 -12.78
N VAL A 43 -0.82 -11.93 -13.50
CA VAL A 43 -0.02 -10.84 -12.91
C VAL A 43 -0.53 -9.49 -13.44
N PRO A 44 -0.86 -8.51 -12.56
CA PRO A 44 -1.20 -7.16 -13.00
C PRO A 44 0.03 -6.47 -13.59
N CYS A 45 -0.14 -5.76 -14.71
CA CYS A 45 0.96 -5.01 -15.28
C CYS A 45 1.20 -3.73 -14.47
N VAL A 46 2.31 -3.69 -13.72
CA VAL A 46 2.68 -2.52 -12.91
C VAL A 46 2.91 -1.25 -13.72
N ARG A 47 3.22 -1.37 -15.03
CA ARG A 47 3.35 -0.21 -15.94
C ARG A 47 2.02 0.44 -16.31
N ARG A 48 0.90 -0.27 -16.12
CA ARG A 48 -0.45 0.28 -16.27
C ARG A 48 -0.89 1.02 -14.99
N CYS A 49 -0.27 0.75 -13.85
CA CYS A 49 -0.59 1.47 -12.62
C CYS A 49 -0.08 2.92 -12.74
N PRO A 50 -0.94 3.94 -12.58
CA PRO A 50 -0.47 5.30 -12.42
C PRO A 50 0.41 5.39 -11.16
N PRO A 51 1.38 6.32 -11.11
CA PRO A 51 2.12 6.57 -9.89
C PRO A 51 1.11 6.85 -8.76
N ARG A 52 1.22 6.09 -7.68
CA ARG A 52 0.35 6.26 -6.50
C ARG A 52 0.47 7.72 -6.08
N GLN A 53 -0.62 8.48 -6.16
CA GLN A 53 -0.63 9.79 -5.55
C GLN A 53 -0.34 9.59 -4.05
N PRO A 54 0.51 10.42 -3.44
CA PRO A 54 0.73 10.32 -2.00
C PRO A 54 -0.64 10.42 -1.33
N ASP A 55 -0.92 9.45 -0.44
CA ASP A 55 -2.09 9.55 0.43
C ASP A 55 -2.03 10.91 1.12
N PRO A 56 -3.17 11.64 1.22
CA PRO A 56 -3.19 12.88 1.98
C PRO A 56 -2.63 12.58 3.37
N GLU A 57 -1.62 13.36 3.78
CA GLU A 57 -0.94 13.16 5.05
C GLU A 57 -2.01 13.04 6.15
N PRO A 58 -2.02 11.95 6.94
CA PRO A 58 -2.90 11.89 8.09
C PRO A 58 -2.61 13.13 8.95
N PRO A 59 -3.64 13.74 9.59
CA PRO A 59 -3.45 14.97 10.35
C PRO A 59 -2.26 14.77 11.28
N ALA A 60 -1.25 15.63 11.12
CA ALA A 60 0.00 15.54 11.85
C ALA A 60 -0.34 15.36 13.33
N TYR A 61 -0.11 14.16 13.84
CA TYR A 61 -0.17 13.89 15.27
C TYR A 61 0.72 14.95 15.89
N ALA A 62 0.13 15.86 16.65
CA ALA A 62 0.85 16.96 17.29
C ALA A 62 2.11 16.37 17.90
N ALA A 63 3.26 16.74 17.34
CA ALA A 63 4.54 16.25 17.80
C ALA A 63 4.61 16.61 19.28
N ARG A 64 4.42 15.62 20.15
CA ARG A 64 4.51 15.85 21.60
C ARG A 64 5.92 16.36 21.82
N SER A 65 6.02 17.60 22.30
CA SER A 65 7.29 18.18 22.67
C SER A 65 7.87 17.31 23.79
N PHE A 66 8.91 16.53 23.48
CA PHE A 66 9.61 15.70 24.47
C PHE A 66 10.39 16.55 25.49
N SER A 67 10.32 17.88 25.38
CA SER A 67 10.97 18.83 26.30
C SER A 67 10.10 19.18 27.50
N GLU A 68 8.80 18.86 27.51
CA GLU A 68 7.93 19.10 28.65
C GLU A 68 7.67 17.81 29.44
N PRO A 69 7.78 17.84 30.79
CA PRO A 69 7.37 16.71 31.60
C PRO A 69 5.90 16.37 31.34
N ILE A 70 5.56 15.08 31.40
CA ILE A 70 4.16 14.65 31.38
C ILE A 70 3.55 15.13 32.71
N HIS A 71 2.83 16.24 32.68
CA HIS A 71 2.00 16.66 33.80
C HIS A 71 0.77 15.76 33.81
N ASP A 72 0.73 14.83 34.77
CA ASP A 72 -0.48 14.05 35.03
C ASP A 72 -1.52 14.99 35.67
N PRO A 73 -2.76 15.05 35.17
CA PRO A 73 -3.80 15.92 35.74
C PRO A 73 -4.23 15.51 37.16
N THR A 74 -3.73 14.37 37.70
CA THR A 74 -3.98 13.99 39.09
C THR A 74 -2.96 14.55 40.10
N ASP A 75 -1.94 15.31 39.68
CA ASP A 75 -0.94 15.92 40.59
C ASP A 75 -1.43 17.26 41.20
N ILE A 76 -2.75 17.38 41.39
CA ILE A 76 -3.36 18.42 42.21
C ILE A 76 -4.01 17.72 43.40
N GLU A 77 -3.50 18.07 44.58
CA GLU A 77 -3.98 17.77 45.94
C GLU A 77 -3.27 16.65 46.70
N GLU A 78 -2.14 16.98 47.33
CA GLU A 78 -2.00 16.76 48.78
C GLU A 78 -1.04 17.80 49.38
N THR A 79 -1.61 18.97 49.71
CA THR A 79 -1.04 19.88 50.71
C THR A 79 -1.82 19.66 51.99
N HIS A 80 -1.30 18.84 52.92
CA HIS A 80 -1.38 19.13 54.36
C HIS A 80 -0.51 18.21 55.22
#